data_AF-A0A5Q4SWN9-F1
#
_entry.id   AF-A0A5Q4SWN9-F1
#
_cell.length_a   1.000
_cell.length_b   1.000
_cell.length_c   1.000
_cell.angle_alpha   90.00
_cell.angle_beta   90.00
_cell.angle_gamma   90.00
#
_symmetry.space_group_name_H-M   'P 1'
#
loop_
_entity.id
_entity.type
_entity.pdbx_description
1 polymer ?
#
loop_
_entity_poly.entity_id
_entity_poly.type
_entity_poly.pdbx_seq_one_letter_code
_entity_poly.pdbx_strand_id
1 'polypeptide(L)' 'MSDDFRVSAPVNEPVRCLKCLSQAVIMSKAHDARRDELRWRYRCLDCGVAWWVDEHGGHPDEYRSYP' A
#
# COMPACT_ATOMS: atom_id res chain seq x y z
N MET A 1 39.89 -6.36 -17.28
CA MET A 1 38.88 -5.29 -17.16
C MET A 1 37.67 -5.95 -16.52
N SER A 2 37.48 -5.75 -15.22
CA SER A 2 36.39 -6.39 -14.48
C SER A 2 35.28 -5.35 -14.32
N ASP A 3 34.17 -5.55 -15.02
CA ASP A 3 32.95 -4.76 -14.87
C ASP A 3 32.17 -5.28 -13.66
N ASP A 4 32.31 -4.59 -12.55
CA ASP A 4 31.54 -4.82 -11.32
C ASP A 4 30.13 -4.24 -11.52
N PHE A 5 29.25 -5.00 -12.17
CA PHE A 5 27.82 -4.68 -12.21
C PHE A 5 27.23 -4.87 -10.81
N ARG A 6 27.37 -3.86 -9.96
CA ARG A 6 26.51 -3.71 -8.78
C ARG A 6 25.10 -3.45 -9.26
N VAL A 7 24.31 -4.50 -9.39
CA VAL A 7 22.85 -4.40 -9.44
C VAL A 7 22.43 -3.77 -8.11
N SER A 8 22.24 -2.46 -8.09
CA SER A 8 21.61 -1.78 -6.96
C SER A 8 20.25 -2.45 -6.76
N ALA A 9 20.09 -3.16 -5.64
CA ALA A 9 18.81 -3.75 -5.28
C ALA A 9 17.72 -2.67 -5.37
N PRO A 10 16.52 -2.99 -5.90
CA PRO A 10 15.44 -2.02 -5.93
C PRO A 10 15.23 -1.50 -4.51
N VAL A 11 15.37 -0.19 -4.34
CA VAL A 11 15.06 0.47 -3.07
C VAL A 11 13.56 0.27 -2.88
N ASN A 12 13.18 -0.68 -2.01
CA ASN A 12 11.80 -0.84 -1.59
C ASN A 12 11.42 0.42 -0.81
N GLU A 13 10.91 1.42 -1.52
CA GLU A 13 10.43 2.63 -0.88
C GLU A 13 9.32 2.26 0.11
N PRO A 14 9.34 2.83 1.32
CA PRO A 14 8.33 2.53 2.31
C PRO A 14 6.95 2.99 1.80
N VAL A 15 5.97 2.10 1.92
CA VAL A 15 4.58 2.41 1.61
C VAL A 15 4.12 3.59 2.46
N ARG A 16 3.56 4.62 1.82
CA ARG A 16 2.99 5.78 2.49
C ARG A 16 1.47 5.73 2.39
N CYS A 17 0.81 6.22 3.44
CA CYS A 17 -0.63 6.38 3.41
C CYS A 17 -1.03 7.35 2.30
N LEU A 18 -1.91 6.91 1.42
CA LEU A 18 -2.47 7.71 0.35
C LEU A 18 -3.26 8.95 0.82
N LYS A 19 -3.70 9.02 2.09
CA LYS A 19 -4.46 10.16 2.64
C LYS A 19 -3.60 11.14 3.44
N CYS A 20 -2.78 10.64 4.37
CA CYS A 20 -2.01 11.50 5.29
C CYS A 20 -0.49 11.42 5.08
N LEU A 21 -0.02 10.63 4.10
CA LEU A 21 1.40 10.45 3.76
C LEU A 21 2.27 9.83 4.86
N SER A 22 1.68 9.41 5.98
CA SER A 22 2.38 8.70 7.05
C SER A 22 2.93 7.35 6.57
N GLN A 23 4.07 6.97 7.12
CA GLN A 23 4.70 5.66 6.91
C GLN A 23 4.18 4.60 7.89
N ALA A 24 3.32 4.96 8.85
CA ALA A 24 2.69 4.02 9.79
C ALA A 24 1.58 3.22 9.08
N VAL A 25 1.99 2.34 8.17
CA VAL A 25 1.13 1.50 7.35
C VAL A 25 1.43 0.04 7.64
N ILE A 26 0.40 -0.74 7.95
CA ILE A 26 0.49 -2.18 8.09
C ILE A 26 -0.18 -2.89 6.93
N MET A 27 0.30 -4.07 6.59
CA MET A 27 -0.34 -4.96 5.63
C MET A 27 -1.07 -6.07 6.38
N SER A 28 -2.33 -6.34 6.00
CA SER A 28 -3.17 -7.34 6.66
C SER A 28 -4.07 -8.04 5.63
N LYS A 29 -4.42 -9.30 5.89
CA LYS A 29 -5.47 -9.98 5.12
C LYS A 29 -6.84 -9.55 5.62
N ALA A 30 -7.74 -9.25 4.70
CA ALA A 30 -9.14 -8.97 4.97
C ALA A 30 -10.02 -9.68 3.92
N HIS A 31 -11.22 -10.08 4.33
CA HIS A 31 -12.22 -10.60 3.40
C HIS A 31 -12.75 -9.44 2.55
N ASP A 32 -12.72 -9.62 1.24
CA ASP A 32 -13.32 -8.73 0.27
C ASP A 32 -14.71 -9.24 -0.11
N ALA A 33 -15.74 -8.61 0.44
CA ALA A 33 -17.12 -8.95 0.17
C ALA A 33 -17.52 -8.83 -1.31
N ARG A 34 -16.79 -8.05 -2.13
CA ARG A 34 -17.10 -7.92 -3.57
C ARG A 34 -16.69 -9.13 -4.38
N ARG A 35 -15.62 -9.80 -3.96
CA ARG A 35 -15.04 -10.97 -4.65
C ARG A 35 -15.21 -12.27 -3.89
N ASP A 36 -15.75 -12.19 -2.67
CA ASP A 36 -15.89 -13.31 -1.74
C ASP A 36 -14.56 -14.05 -1.49
N GLU A 37 -13.46 -13.30 -1.35
CA GLU A 37 -12.12 -13.87 -1.18
C GLU A 37 -11.30 -13.12 -0.12
N LEU A 38 -10.27 -13.77 0.43
CA LEU A 38 -9.32 -13.12 1.34
C LEU A 38 -8.22 -12.41 0.54
N ARG A 39 -8.17 -11.07 0.63
CA ARG A 39 -7.18 -10.23 -0.07
C ARG A 39 -6.29 -9.48 0.90
N TRP A 40 -5.11 -9.09 0.43
CA TRP A 40 -4.20 -8.23 1.18
C TRP A 40 -4.59 -6.77 1.00
N ARG A 41 -4.65 -6.04 2.12
CA ARG A 41 -4.83 -4.58 2.14
C ARG A 41 -3.78 -3.92 3.01
N TYR A 42 -3.44 -2.70 2.65
CA TYR A 42 -2.75 -1.77 3.53
C TYR A 42 -3.76 -1.10 4.46
N ARG A 43 -3.33 -0.75 5.67
CA ARG A 43 -4.07 0.04 6.63
C ARG A 43 -3.14 1.06 7.27
N CYS A 44 -3.49 2.34 7.18
CA CYS A 44 -2.82 3.39 7.91
C CYS A 44 -3.24 3.37 9.38
N LEU A 45 -2.25 3.40 10.27
CA LEU A 45 -2.48 3.42 11.71
C LEU A 45 -2.85 4.81 12.24
N ASP A 46 -2.45 5.88 11.55
CA ASP A 46 -2.75 7.26 11.98
C ASP A 46 -4.16 7.72 11.59
N CYS A 47 -4.58 7.47 10.35
CA CYS A 47 -5.88 7.93 9.84
C CYS A 47 -6.91 6.83 9.62
N GLY A 48 -6.54 5.57 9.84
CA GLY A 48 -7.44 4.41 9.76
C GLY A 48 -7.82 3.95 8.35
N VAL A 49 -7.48 4.72 7.30
CA VAL A 49 -7.77 4.36 5.90
C VAL A 49 -7.13 3.03 5.54
N ALA A 50 -7.87 2.21 4.79
CA ALA A 50 -7.40 0.94 4.26
C ALA A 50 -7.69 0.83 2.76
N TRP A 51 -6.79 0.22 2.01
CA TRP A 51 -6.87 0.08 0.55
C TRP A 51 -6.23 -1.23 0.10
N TRP A 52 -6.73 -1.82 -0.98
CA TRP A 52 -6.21 -3.09 -1.48
C TRP A 52 -4.80 -2.90 -2.07
N VAL A 53 -3.92 -3.89 -1.86
CA VAL A 53 -2.50 -3.81 -2.30
C VAL A 53 -2.40 -3.69 -3.82
N ASP A 54 -3.32 -4.28 -4.57
CA ASP A 54 -3.39 -4.20 -6.03
C ASP A 54 -4.09 -2.94 -6.55
N GLU A 55 -4.69 -2.13 -5.67
CA GLU A 55 -5.26 -0.83 -6.02
C GLU A 55 -4.25 0.32 -5.84
N HIS A 56 -2.97 0.02 -5.64
CA HIS A 56 -1.90 0.99 -5.33
C HIS A 56 -1.57 2.03 -6.43
N GLY A 57 -2.48 2.24 -7.39
CA GLY A 57 -2.45 3.29 -8.41
C GLY A 57 -3.62 4.27 -8.38
N GLY A 58 -4.59 4.12 -7.47
CA GLY A 58 -5.71 5.06 -7.32
C GLY A 58 -5.26 6.42 -6.78
N HIS A 59 -5.86 7.51 -7.28
CA HIS A 59 -5.51 8.87 -6.83
C HIS A 59 -5.91 9.05 -5.34
N PRO A 60 -5.10 9.72 -4.50
CA PRO A 60 -5.39 10.01 -3.09
C PRO A 60 -6.83 10.46 -2.79
N ASP A 61 -7.42 11.26 -3.70
CA ASP A 61 -8.77 11.80 -3.57
C ASP A 61 -9.89 10.76 -3.68
N GLU A 62 -9.60 9.57 -4.20
CA GLU A 62 -10.59 8.51 -4.42
C GLU A 62 -10.98 7.78 -3.12
N TYR A 63 -10.20 7.93 -2.06
CA TYR A 63 -10.36 7.18 -0.81
C TYR A 63 -11.11 7.98 0.27
N ARG A 64 -11.92 8.96 -0.15
CA ARG A 64 -12.77 9.74 0.76
C ARG A 64 -13.71 8.78 1.50
N SER A 65 -13.44 8.65 2.80
CA SER A 65 -14.15 7.82 3.77
C SER A 65 -15.65 8.07 3.66
N TYR A 66 -16.42 7.03 3.30
CA TYR A 66 -17.88 7.06 3.49
C TYR A 66 -18.20 7.12 5.00
N PRO A 67 -19.27 7.83 5.39
CA PRO A 67 -19.67 8.00 6.78
C PRO A 67 -20.07 6.68 7.47
#